data_AF-A0A654BII0-F1
#
_entry.id   AF-A0A654BII0-F1
#
_cell.length_a   1.000
_cell.length_b   1.000
_cell.length_c   1.000
_cell.angle_alpha   90.00
_cell.angle_beta   90.00
_cell.angle_gamma   90.00
#
_symmetry.space_group_name_H-M   'P 1'
#
loop_
_entity.id
_entity.type
_entity.pdbx_description
1 polymer ?
#
loop_
_entity_poly.entity_id
_entity_poly.type
_entity_poly.pdbx_seq_one_letter_code
_entity_poly.pdbx_strand_id
1 'polypeptide(L)'
;MSKILNTQLIGIFDRIEKQSLDIQMGAQCLVQAIGGEGHVYIKGYEDLKFYEDFILNSNEKLKSSRALADLKHMNDLDTTDRVFLFSPTYNDDVEKDVQQLIDLDVDFVLICNRPKSDDFPEHLMHFINLSTPRPIVYTEDYDKIVQPHPIAFNYIYYDIYTQMIEMTRDLEL
;
A
#
# COMPACT_ATOMS: atom_id res chain seq x y z
N MET A 1 -19.11 4.70 -22.93
CA MET A 1 -18.19 3.89 -22.10
C MET A 1 -17.14 4.73 -21.36
N SER A 2 -16.32 5.56 -22.01
CA SER A 2 -15.30 6.40 -21.32
C SER A 2 -15.86 7.27 -20.18
N LYS A 3 -17.04 7.89 -20.36
CA LYS A 3 -17.71 8.67 -19.30
C LYS A 3 -18.11 7.84 -18.07
N ILE A 4 -18.51 6.57 -18.25
CA ILE A 4 -18.88 5.67 -17.16
C ILE A 4 -17.63 5.30 -16.37
N LEU A 5 -16.55 4.89 -17.06
CA LEU A 5 -15.27 4.59 -16.44
C LEU A 5 -14.79 5.77 -15.59
N ASN A 6 -14.81 6.99 -16.15
CA ASN A 6 -14.35 8.18 -15.44
C ASN A 6 -15.19 8.48 -14.18
N THR A 7 -16.52 8.42 -14.30
CA THR A 7 -17.42 8.63 -13.15
C THR A 7 -17.16 7.62 -12.03
N GLN A 8 -16.91 6.37 -12.38
CA GLN A 8 -16.64 5.31 -11.40
C GLN A 8 -15.24 5.44 -10.76
N LEU A 9 -14.24 5.86 -11.53
CA LEU A 9 -12.90 6.16 -11.01
C LEU A 9 -12.93 7.34 -10.03
N ILE A 10 -13.65 8.42 -10.34
CA ILE A 10 -13.86 9.54 -9.41
C ILE A 10 -14.44 9.01 -8.09
N GLY A 11 -15.47 8.16 -8.15
CA GLY A 11 -16.03 7.57 -6.93
C GLY A 11 -15.05 6.68 -6.15
N ILE A 12 -14.04 6.07 -6.79
CA ILE A 12 -12.94 5.37 -6.10
C ILE A 12 -12.02 6.38 -5.42
N PHE A 13 -11.59 7.42 -6.13
CA PHE A 13 -10.72 8.46 -5.59
C PHE A 13 -11.38 9.18 -4.40
N ASP A 14 -12.68 9.51 -4.48
CA ASP A 14 -13.43 10.10 -3.36
C ASP A 14 -13.47 9.19 -2.12
N ARG A 15 -13.42 7.86 -2.30
CA ARG A 15 -13.34 6.91 -1.16
C ARG A 15 -11.92 6.82 -0.60
N ILE A 16 -10.91 6.92 -1.46
CA ILE A 16 -9.51 6.96 -1.05
C ILE A 16 -9.24 8.27 -0.29
N GLU A 17 -9.69 9.41 -0.78
CA GLU A 17 -9.54 10.73 -0.15
C GLU A 17 -10.12 10.77 1.27
N LYS A 18 -11.22 10.05 1.53
CA LYS A 18 -11.80 9.92 2.88
C LYS A 18 -10.92 9.17 3.88
N GLN A 19 -9.85 8.53 3.41
CA GLN A 19 -8.84 7.84 4.21
C GLN A 19 -7.56 8.68 4.34
N SER A 20 -7.64 10.00 4.12
CA SER A 20 -6.47 10.89 4.17
C SER A 20 -5.67 10.79 5.47
N LEU A 21 -6.35 10.62 6.62
CA LEU A 21 -5.67 10.40 7.90
C LEU A 21 -4.91 9.06 7.94
N ASP A 22 -5.52 7.98 7.44
CA ASP A 22 -4.89 6.66 7.40
C ASP A 22 -3.68 6.67 6.45
N ILE A 23 -3.81 7.34 5.30
CA ILE A 23 -2.72 7.56 4.33
C ILE A 23 -1.59 8.36 4.96
N GLN A 24 -1.90 9.45 5.66
CA GLN A 24 -0.92 10.26 6.37
C GLN A 24 -0.20 9.45 7.45
N MET A 25 -0.92 8.63 8.23
CA MET A 25 -0.33 7.76 9.25
C MET A 25 0.56 6.68 8.62
N GLY A 26 0.16 6.11 7.49
CA GLY A 26 1.01 5.19 6.72
C GLY A 26 2.29 5.87 6.22
N ALA A 27 2.18 7.08 5.66
CA ALA A 27 3.35 7.86 5.25
C ALA A 27 4.30 8.16 6.42
N GLN A 28 3.76 8.56 7.57
CA GLN A 28 4.55 8.79 8.80
C GLN A 28 5.26 7.53 9.27
N CYS A 29 4.58 6.38 9.25
CA CYS A 29 5.18 5.10 9.58
C CYS A 29 6.40 4.80 8.68
N LEU A 30 6.25 4.91 7.35
CA LEU A 30 7.33 4.63 6.40
C LEU A 30 8.48 5.64 6.50
N VAL A 31 8.19 6.92 6.77
CA VAL A 31 9.23 7.96 6.85
C VAL A 31 10.17 7.77 8.04
N GLN A 32 9.71 7.13 9.12
CA GLN A 32 10.53 6.87 10.30
C GLN A 32 11.75 6.00 9.99
N ALA A 33 11.64 5.03 9.08
CA ALA A 33 12.80 4.27 8.60
C ALA A 33 13.77 5.14 7.79
N ILE A 34 13.25 6.04 6.95
CA ILE A 34 14.07 6.87 6.05
C ILE A 34 14.85 7.95 6.81
N GLY A 35 14.28 8.50 7.88
CA GLY A 35 14.94 9.48 8.74
C GLY A 35 15.95 8.89 9.73
N GLY A 36 16.01 7.56 9.86
CA GLY A 36 16.90 6.84 10.75
C GLY A 36 17.98 6.02 10.00
N GLU A 37 18.46 4.95 10.64
CA GLU A 37 19.43 3.99 10.06
C GLU A 37 18.74 2.79 9.38
N GLY A 38 17.40 2.72 9.40
CA GLY A 38 16.62 1.59 8.90
C GLY A 38 16.25 1.66 7.41
N HIS A 39 15.55 0.63 6.95
CA HIS A 39 15.08 0.51 5.58
C HIS A 39 13.57 0.31 5.49
N VAL A 40 13.01 0.70 4.34
CA VAL A 40 11.62 0.36 4.00
C VAL A 40 11.62 -0.86 3.08
N TYR A 41 11.18 -2.01 3.58
CA TYR A 41 11.11 -3.23 2.79
C TYR A 41 9.78 -3.35 2.05
N ILE A 42 9.86 -3.61 0.74
CA ILE A 42 8.73 -3.55 -0.19
C ILE A 42 8.32 -4.96 -0.60
N LYS A 43 7.02 -5.26 -0.55
CA LYS A 43 6.46 -6.48 -1.12
C LYS A 43 5.07 -6.28 -1.70
N GLY A 44 4.92 -6.65 -2.96
CA GLY A 44 3.68 -6.65 -3.71
C GLY A 44 3.19 -8.05 -4.03
N TYR A 45 1.88 -8.20 -4.10
CA TYR A 45 1.22 -9.47 -4.40
C TYR A 45 0.35 -9.34 -5.65
N GLU A 46 0.10 -10.48 -6.29
CA GLU A 46 -0.81 -10.62 -7.43
C GLU A 46 -0.60 -9.52 -8.49
N ASP A 47 -1.69 -8.89 -8.94
CA ASP A 47 -1.70 -7.86 -9.96
C ASP A 47 -1.03 -6.55 -9.54
N LEU A 48 -0.71 -6.36 -8.25
CA LEU A 48 0.05 -5.18 -7.83
C LEU A 48 1.56 -5.44 -7.74
N LYS A 49 2.01 -6.69 -7.84
CA LYS A 49 3.45 -7.04 -7.68
C LYS A 49 4.39 -6.24 -8.58
N PHE A 50 3.96 -5.86 -9.78
CA PHE A 50 4.80 -5.08 -10.69
C PHE A 50 5.16 -3.68 -10.15
N TYR A 51 4.45 -3.16 -9.14
CA TYR A 51 4.81 -1.90 -8.49
C TYR A 51 6.04 -2.01 -7.59
N GLU A 52 6.51 -3.21 -7.21
CA GLU A 52 7.76 -3.37 -6.46
C GLU A 52 8.92 -2.66 -7.19
N ASP A 53 9.09 -2.93 -8.49
CA ASP A 53 10.16 -2.32 -9.29
C ASP A 53 10.00 -0.81 -9.42
N PHE A 54 8.76 -0.33 -9.58
CA PHE A 54 8.49 1.12 -9.63
C PHE A 54 8.90 1.81 -8.32
N ILE A 55 8.54 1.23 -7.17
CA ILE A 55 8.82 1.78 -5.84
C ILE A 55 10.32 1.72 -5.51
N LEU A 56 11.04 0.73 -6.01
CA LEU A 56 12.47 0.52 -5.73
C LEU A 56 13.38 1.31 -6.69
N ASN A 57 13.01 1.40 -7.96
CA ASN A 57 13.95 1.76 -9.04
C ASN A 57 13.52 2.96 -9.90
N SER A 58 12.29 3.47 -9.75
CA SER A 58 11.84 4.64 -10.55
C SER A 58 12.46 5.96 -10.08
N ASN A 59 12.21 7.03 -10.84
CA ASN A 59 12.52 8.41 -10.41
C ASN A 59 11.71 8.85 -9.20
N GLU A 60 10.59 8.20 -8.94
CA GLU A 60 9.66 8.47 -7.83
C GLU A 60 9.73 7.35 -6.79
N LYS A 61 10.90 6.70 -6.66
CA LYS A 61 11.15 5.64 -5.70
C LYS A 61 11.10 6.12 -4.26
N LEU A 62 10.78 5.22 -3.33
CA LEU A 62 10.97 5.49 -1.91
C LEU A 62 12.47 5.46 -1.57
N LYS A 63 12.96 6.50 -0.89
CA LYS A 63 14.36 6.55 -0.43
C LYS A 63 14.62 5.40 0.56
N SER A 64 15.83 4.86 0.54
CA SER A 64 16.26 3.74 1.41
C SER A 64 15.39 2.48 1.31
N SER A 65 14.61 2.32 0.25
CA SER A 65 13.78 1.13 0.04
C SER A 65 14.59 -0.08 -0.44
N ARG A 66 14.15 -1.27 -0.05
CA ARG A 66 14.73 -2.57 -0.42
C ARG A 66 13.63 -3.58 -0.72
N ALA A 67 13.88 -4.59 -1.54
CA ALA A 67 12.89 -5.64 -1.73
C ALA A 67 12.84 -6.50 -0.46
N LEU A 68 11.64 -6.84 0.03
CA LEU A 68 11.52 -7.76 1.18
C LEU A 68 12.10 -9.14 0.84
N ALA A 69 12.09 -9.51 -0.44
CA ALA A 69 12.70 -10.74 -0.95
C ALA A 69 14.23 -10.77 -0.86
N ASP A 70 14.90 -9.63 -0.62
CA ASP A 70 16.35 -9.57 -0.41
C ASP A 70 16.74 -10.07 0.98
N LEU A 71 15.79 -10.12 1.92
CA LEU A 71 15.99 -10.72 3.23
C LEU A 71 16.02 -12.24 3.14
N LYS A 72 16.94 -12.86 3.89
CA LYS A 72 16.98 -14.33 3.99
C LYS A 72 15.84 -14.82 4.88
N HIS A 73 15.60 -14.09 5.98
CA HIS A 73 14.54 -14.38 6.93
C HIS A 73 13.85 -13.09 7.36
N MET A 74 12.53 -13.13 7.60
CA MET A 74 11.81 -11.96 8.12
C MET A 74 12.36 -11.50 9.47
N ASN A 75 12.91 -12.43 10.26
CA ASN A 75 13.56 -12.16 11.55
C ASN A 75 14.88 -11.36 11.43
N ASP A 76 15.35 -11.09 10.20
CA ASP A 76 16.48 -10.21 9.96
C ASP A 76 16.07 -8.72 10.02
N LEU A 77 14.78 -8.42 10.06
CA LEU A 77 14.25 -7.07 10.32
C LEU A 77 14.54 -6.65 11.77
N ASP A 78 14.88 -5.37 11.96
CA ASP A 78 14.97 -4.78 13.29
C ASP A 78 13.91 -3.67 13.52
N THR A 79 13.92 -3.08 14.72
CA THR A 79 12.93 -2.07 15.15
C THR A 79 12.99 -0.76 14.36
N THR A 80 14.08 -0.52 13.64
CA THR A 80 14.25 0.67 12.79
C THR A 80 13.71 0.48 11.38
N ASP A 81 13.50 -0.77 10.97
CA ASP A 81 12.93 -1.11 9.68
C ASP A 81 11.41 -0.93 9.65
N ARG A 82 10.88 -0.73 8.44
CA ARG A 82 9.44 -0.66 8.17
C ARG A 82 9.13 -1.53 6.98
N VAL A 83 7.92 -2.10 6.94
CA VAL A 83 7.48 -2.91 5.80
C VAL A 83 6.30 -2.24 5.09
N PHE A 84 6.35 -2.23 3.77
CA PHE A 84 5.29 -1.72 2.91
C PHE A 84 4.74 -2.85 2.05
N LEU A 85 3.56 -3.34 2.43
CA LEU A 85 2.85 -4.42 1.76
C LEU A 85 1.71 -3.87 0.91
N PHE A 86 1.51 -4.45 -0.27
CA PHE A 86 0.35 -4.10 -1.10
C PHE A 86 -0.16 -5.24 -1.97
N SER A 87 -1.47 -5.43 -1.96
CA SER A 87 -2.15 -6.52 -2.66
C SER A 87 -3.55 -6.10 -3.11
N PRO A 88 -4.08 -6.59 -4.25
CA PRO A 88 -5.50 -6.48 -4.55
C PRO A 88 -6.40 -7.05 -3.44
N THR A 89 -6.01 -8.17 -2.84
CA THR A 89 -6.81 -8.94 -1.88
C THR A 89 -6.01 -9.34 -0.64
N TYR A 90 -6.69 -9.52 0.49
CA TYR A 90 -6.10 -10.12 1.68
C TYR A 90 -6.27 -11.64 1.58
N ASN A 91 -5.28 -12.31 0.97
CA ASN A 91 -5.24 -13.76 0.76
C ASN A 91 -4.29 -14.43 1.77
N ASP A 92 -4.19 -15.76 1.75
CA ASP A 92 -3.37 -16.55 2.68
C ASP A 92 -1.88 -16.13 2.69
N ASP A 93 -1.32 -15.73 1.54
CA ASP A 93 0.07 -15.28 1.47
C ASP A 93 0.27 -13.93 2.15
N VAL A 94 -0.68 -13.00 1.97
CA VAL A 94 -0.67 -11.70 2.65
C VAL A 94 -0.90 -11.87 4.14
N GLU A 95 -1.87 -12.70 4.53
CA GLU A 95 -2.19 -12.99 5.94
C GLU A 95 -0.99 -13.58 6.67
N LYS A 96 -0.30 -14.53 6.05
CA LYS A 96 0.91 -15.14 6.62
C LYS A 96 2.00 -14.11 6.90
N ASP A 97 2.30 -13.24 5.94
CA ASP A 97 3.35 -12.22 6.14
C ASP A 97 2.91 -11.18 7.17
N VAL A 98 1.64 -10.79 7.18
CA VAL A 98 1.07 -9.89 8.19
C VAL A 98 1.20 -10.47 9.59
N GLN A 99 0.81 -11.73 9.79
CA GLN A 99 0.92 -12.37 11.10
C GLN A 99 2.39 -12.46 11.54
N GLN A 100 3.30 -12.76 10.61
CA GLN A 100 4.73 -12.81 10.92
C GLN A 100 5.28 -11.43 11.34
N LEU A 101 4.85 -10.34 10.71
CA LEU A 101 5.29 -8.99 11.09
C LEU A 101 4.72 -8.57 12.45
N ILE A 102 3.46 -8.93 12.73
CA ILE A 102 2.84 -8.72 14.05
C ILE A 102 3.60 -9.48 15.13
N ASP A 103 3.93 -10.76 14.89
CA ASP A 103 4.67 -11.60 15.86
C ASP A 103 6.09 -11.08 16.12
N LEU A 104 6.68 -10.37 15.16
CA LEU A 104 8.00 -9.74 15.26
C LEU A 104 7.98 -8.32 15.83
N ASP A 105 6.79 -7.75 16.13
CA ASP A 105 6.63 -6.37 16.60
C ASP A 105 7.24 -5.35 15.62
N VAL A 106 7.10 -5.59 14.31
CA VAL A 106 7.55 -4.69 13.25
C VAL A 106 6.40 -3.80 12.81
N ASP A 107 6.61 -2.49 12.76
CA ASP A 107 5.64 -1.54 12.20
C ASP A 107 5.57 -1.66 10.67
N PHE A 108 4.35 -1.75 10.13
CA PHE A 108 4.14 -1.90 8.68
C PHE A 108 2.87 -1.21 8.18
N VAL A 109 2.88 -0.92 6.88
CA VAL A 109 1.74 -0.42 6.12
C VAL A 109 1.21 -1.51 5.21
N LEU A 110 -0.11 -1.72 5.20
CA LEU A 110 -0.78 -2.63 4.28
C LEU A 110 -1.81 -1.88 3.43
N ILE A 111 -1.69 -2.00 2.11
CA ILE A 111 -2.71 -1.54 1.16
C ILE A 111 -3.37 -2.74 0.49
N CYS A 112 -4.63 -2.98 0.81
CA CYS A 112 -5.45 -3.94 0.07
C CYS A 112 -6.94 -3.61 0.14
N ASN A 113 -7.77 -4.33 -0.62
CA ASN A 113 -9.21 -4.25 -0.36
C ASN A 113 -9.51 -4.85 1.01
N ARG A 114 -10.27 -4.12 1.83
CA ARG A 114 -10.68 -4.60 3.14
C ARG A 114 -11.38 -5.97 3.01
N PRO A 115 -10.91 -7.03 3.67
CA PRO A 115 -11.60 -8.31 3.66
C PRO A 115 -12.95 -8.19 4.37
N LYS A 116 -13.86 -9.13 4.08
CA LYS A 116 -15.17 -9.22 4.76
C LYS A 116 -15.11 -9.98 6.09
N SER A 117 -13.93 -10.45 6.49
CA SER A 117 -13.72 -11.18 7.73
C SER A 117 -13.75 -10.22 8.92
N ASP A 118 -14.36 -10.66 10.02
CA ASP A 118 -14.37 -9.92 11.28
C ASP A 118 -13.01 -10.01 12.01
N ASP A 119 -12.22 -11.04 11.74
CA ASP A 119 -10.91 -11.29 12.37
C ASP A 119 -9.74 -10.52 11.72
N PHE A 120 -10.04 -9.52 10.89
CA PHE A 120 -9.00 -8.72 10.23
C PHE A 120 -8.25 -7.84 11.26
N PRO A 121 -6.93 -8.04 11.49
CA PRO A 121 -6.19 -7.41 12.58
C PRO A 121 -5.79 -5.95 12.25
N GLU A 122 -6.71 -5.17 11.71
CA GLU A 122 -6.47 -3.81 11.21
C GLU A 122 -5.81 -2.88 12.24
N HIS A 123 -6.18 -3.02 13.52
CA HIS A 123 -5.67 -2.18 14.61
C HIS A 123 -4.20 -2.45 14.98
N LEU A 124 -3.58 -3.48 14.40
CA LEU A 124 -2.18 -3.86 14.61
C LEU A 124 -1.29 -3.40 13.44
N MET A 125 -1.82 -2.63 12.50
CA MET A 125 -1.09 -2.17 11.32
C MET A 125 -1.57 -0.81 10.83
N HIS A 126 -0.79 -0.16 9.98
CA HIS A 126 -1.25 1.00 9.23
C HIS A 126 -1.98 0.52 7.96
N PHE A 127 -3.30 0.36 8.07
CA PHE A 127 -4.11 -0.12 6.96
C PHE A 127 -4.65 1.01 6.10
N ILE A 128 -4.60 0.83 4.77
CA ILE A 128 -5.25 1.73 3.81
C ILE A 128 -6.08 0.88 2.84
N ASN A 129 -7.37 1.15 2.74
CA ASN A 129 -8.27 0.41 1.86
C ASN A 129 -8.09 0.82 0.39
N LEU A 130 -7.71 -0.14 -0.45
CA LEU A 130 -7.55 0.04 -1.90
C LEU A 130 -8.85 0.45 -2.62
N SER A 131 -10.02 0.24 -2.00
CA SER A 131 -11.32 0.78 -2.46
C SER A 131 -11.79 0.31 -3.86
N THR A 132 -11.31 -0.85 -4.30
CA THR A 132 -11.57 -1.50 -5.60
C THR A 132 -12.05 -2.96 -5.45
N PRO A 133 -13.06 -3.27 -4.61
CA PRO A 133 -13.43 -4.66 -4.28
C PRO A 133 -14.16 -5.41 -5.41
N ARG A 134 -14.45 -4.73 -6.52
CA ARG A 134 -15.19 -5.28 -7.66
C ARG A 134 -14.91 -4.48 -8.94
N PRO A 135 -15.14 -5.07 -10.12
CA PRO A 135 -15.03 -4.32 -11.36
C PRO A 135 -16.15 -3.26 -11.49
N ILE A 136 -15.84 -2.17 -12.21
CA ILE A 136 -16.61 -0.91 -12.19
C ILE A 136 -17.28 -0.53 -13.52
N VAL A 137 -16.84 -1.09 -14.64
CA VAL A 137 -17.45 -0.82 -15.96
C VAL A 137 -18.41 -1.94 -16.30
N TYR A 138 -19.66 -1.58 -16.60
CA TYR A 138 -20.70 -2.47 -17.10
C TYR A 138 -20.73 -2.44 -18.63
N THR A 139 -20.79 -3.60 -19.26
CA THR A 139 -21.08 -3.74 -20.70
C THR A 139 -22.59 -3.62 -20.95
N GLU A 140 -23.00 -3.57 -22.21
CA GLU A 140 -24.42 -3.60 -22.61
C GLU A 140 -25.12 -4.90 -22.16
N ASP A 141 -24.35 -5.98 -22.01
CA ASP A 141 -24.79 -7.29 -21.50
C ASP A 141 -24.67 -7.42 -19.96
N TYR A 142 -24.43 -6.31 -19.26
CA TYR A 142 -24.25 -6.22 -17.79
C TYR A 142 -23.00 -6.93 -17.23
N ASP A 143 -22.05 -7.34 -18.06
CA ASP A 143 -20.76 -7.86 -17.60
C ASP A 143 -19.94 -6.76 -16.94
N LYS A 144 -19.18 -7.13 -15.90
CA LYS A 144 -18.26 -6.24 -15.19
C LYS A 144 -16.83 -6.50 -15.63
N ILE A 145 -16.20 -5.53 -16.31
CA ILE A 145 -14.98 -5.82 -17.10
C ILE A 145 -13.69 -5.14 -16.63
N VAL A 146 -13.75 -4.09 -15.82
CA VAL A 146 -12.55 -3.33 -15.41
C VAL A 146 -12.48 -3.26 -13.89
N GLN A 147 -11.46 -3.88 -13.29
CA GLN A 147 -11.14 -3.74 -11.88
C GLN A 147 -9.87 -2.89 -11.72
N PRO A 148 -9.97 -1.67 -11.20
CA PRO A 148 -8.93 -0.65 -11.38
C PRO A 148 -7.90 -0.67 -10.24
N HIS A 149 -7.37 -1.84 -9.87
CA HIS A 149 -6.37 -1.94 -8.79
C HIS A 149 -5.14 -1.07 -9.03
N PRO A 150 -4.49 -1.11 -10.21
CA PRO A 150 -3.27 -0.33 -10.44
C PRO A 150 -3.44 1.17 -10.29
N ILE A 151 -4.48 1.74 -10.90
CA ILE A 151 -4.71 3.19 -10.87
C ILE A 151 -5.11 3.67 -9.46
N ALA A 152 -5.86 2.86 -8.70
CA ALA A 152 -6.16 3.16 -7.30
C ALA A 152 -4.91 3.09 -6.43
N PHE A 153 -4.09 2.05 -6.58
CA PHE A 153 -2.84 1.89 -5.86
C PHE A 153 -1.86 3.04 -6.17
N ASN A 154 -1.69 3.38 -7.44
CA ASN A 154 -0.79 4.45 -7.84
C ASN A 154 -1.22 5.82 -7.29
N TYR A 155 -2.53 6.08 -7.23
CA TYR A 155 -3.06 7.28 -6.57
C TYR A 155 -2.68 7.30 -5.07
N ILE A 156 -2.90 6.20 -4.35
CA ILE A 156 -2.52 6.09 -2.92
C ILE A 156 -1.01 6.23 -2.75
N TYR A 157 -0.22 5.58 -3.60
CA TYR A 157 1.23 5.68 -3.58
C TYR A 157 1.71 7.12 -3.76
N TYR A 158 1.13 7.87 -4.69
CA TYR A 158 1.49 9.27 -4.90
C TYR A 158 1.06 10.18 -3.74
N ASP A 159 -0.05 9.88 -3.08
CA ASP A 159 -0.44 10.58 -1.86
C ASP A 159 0.60 10.31 -0.75
N ILE A 160 0.91 9.03 -0.46
CA ILE A 160 1.97 8.64 0.49
C ILE A 160 3.31 9.31 0.14
N TYR A 161 3.74 9.23 -1.12
CA TYR A 161 4.99 9.80 -1.59
C TYR A 161 5.03 11.31 -1.36
N THR A 162 3.94 12.02 -1.68
CA THR A 162 3.84 13.47 -1.48
C THR A 162 3.96 13.82 0.01
N GLN A 163 3.21 13.13 0.87
CA GLN A 163 3.27 13.30 2.32
C GLN A 163 4.68 13.07 2.87
N MET A 164 5.36 12.01 2.41
CA MET A 164 6.74 11.71 2.81
C MET A 164 7.74 12.77 2.33
N ILE A 165 7.56 13.30 1.12
CA ILE A 165 8.40 14.40 0.61
C ILE A 165 8.19 15.67 1.43
N GLU A 166 6.96 16.01 1.80
CA GLU A 166 6.67 17.15 2.67
C GLU A 166 7.32 16.98 4.05
N MET A 167 7.13 15.83 4.69
CA MET A 167 7.73 15.52 6.00
C MET A 167 9.26 15.55 5.96
N THR A 168 9.89 15.04 4.90
CA THR A 168 11.36 15.02 4.80
C THR A 168 11.97 16.38 4.46
N ARG A 169 11.24 17.25 3.74
CA ARG A 169 11.67 18.65 3.54
C ARG A 169 11.64 19.43 4.85
N ASP A 170 10.64 19.19 5.69
CA ASP A 170 10.55 19.82 7.01
C ASP A 170 11.65 19.34 7.98
N LEU A 171 12.27 18.18 7.70
CA LEU A 171 13.39 17.63 8.46
C LEU A 171 14.77 18.16 8.01
N GLU A 172 14.84 19.00 6.98
CA GLU A 172 16.09 19.71 6.62
C GLU A 172 16.42 20.78 7.69
N LEU A 173 17.17 20.38 8.71
CA LEU A 173 18.08 21.22 9.51
C LEU A 173 19.21 21.79 8.65
#